data_AF-K0S1B7-F1
#
_entry.id   AF-K0S1B7-F1
#
_cell.length_a   1.000
_cell.length_b   1.000
_cell.length_c   1.000
_cell.angle_alpha   90.00
_cell.angle_beta   90.00
_cell.angle_gamma   90.00
#
_symmetry.space_group_name_H-M   'P 1'
#
loop_
_entity.id
_entity.type
_entity.pdbx_description
1 polymer ?
#
loop_
_entity_poly.entity_id
_entity_poly.type
_entity_poly.pdbx_seq_one_letter_code
_entity_poly.pdbx_strand_id
1 'polypeptide(L)'
;MGDPGAKMYCVVEFPKSNLTGCTVVGATDPKLVAIPLCEQRCEKGCCSIKTLPLRVCYALTVHKVQGMSIGPGETFEKAVVHFAEGRMANIPGLMLTAFTRVKNAGDLAIGTDSNSLAVETITKIGTTKAYQKKKDYREQLGVQSQQSMQRTVDRITALDNENTALPTECLRPHWRSLTYFISYLRRVRGSWGMIMG
;
A
#
# COMPACT_ATOMS: atom_id res chain seq x y z
N MET A 1 6.87 -15.83 -39.67
CA MET A 1 7.79 -16.44 -38.68
C MET A 1 9.13 -15.73 -38.84
N GLY A 2 9.76 -15.29 -37.75
CA GLY A 2 10.90 -14.35 -37.80
C GLY A 2 12.22 -14.99 -38.27
N ASP A 3 13.10 -14.15 -38.82
CA ASP A 3 14.40 -14.55 -39.38
C ASP A 3 15.31 -15.24 -38.34
N PRO A 4 16.08 -16.26 -38.75
CA PRO A 4 17.07 -16.92 -37.89
C PRO A 4 18.11 -15.90 -37.38
N GLY A 5 18.15 -15.67 -36.07
CA GLY A 5 19.10 -14.75 -35.41
C GLY A 5 18.50 -13.43 -34.92
N ALA A 6 17.23 -13.14 -35.24
CA ALA A 6 16.56 -11.95 -34.72
C ALA A 6 16.33 -12.05 -33.20
N LYS A 7 16.74 -11.02 -32.44
CA LYS A 7 16.45 -10.93 -31.01
C LYS A 7 14.94 -10.75 -30.84
N MET A 8 14.27 -11.80 -30.37
CA MET A 8 12.83 -11.77 -30.12
C MET A 8 12.52 -10.93 -28.87
N TYR A 9 11.55 -10.02 -29.00
CA TYR A 9 10.96 -9.25 -27.91
C TYR A 9 9.43 -9.26 -28.06
N CYS A 10 8.73 -9.09 -26.94
CA CYS A 10 7.27 -8.92 -26.93
C CYS A 10 6.96 -7.44 -26.79
N VAL A 11 6.03 -6.92 -27.60
CA VAL A 11 5.52 -5.56 -27.42
C VAL A 11 4.32 -5.62 -26.48
N VAL A 12 4.38 -4.86 -25.40
CA VAL A 12 3.30 -4.76 -24.41
C VAL A 12 2.89 -3.31 -24.24
N GLU A 13 1.59 -3.07 -24.23
CA GLU A 13 1.04 -1.75 -23.93
C GLU A 13 0.92 -1.55 -22.43
N PHE A 14 1.43 -0.41 -21.94
CA PHE A 14 1.30 0.05 -20.56
C PHE A 14 0.49 1.35 -20.54
N PRO A 15 -0.84 1.29 -20.35
CA PRO A 15 -1.71 2.47 -20.47
C PRO A 15 -1.37 3.62 -19.53
N LYS A 16 -0.82 3.30 -18.35
CA LYS A 16 -0.38 4.24 -17.31
C LYS A 16 1.13 4.56 -17.37
N SER A 17 1.80 4.22 -18.47
CA SER A 17 3.21 4.56 -18.67
C SER A 17 3.42 6.06 -18.65
N ASN A 18 4.45 6.51 -17.93
CA ASN A 18 4.92 7.90 -17.90
C ASN A 18 6.23 8.08 -18.68
N LEU A 19 6.58 7.12 -19.54
CA LEU A 19 7.76 7.21 -20.39
C LEU A 19 7.61 8.37 -21.36
N THR A 20 8.72 9.09 -21.58
CA THR A 20 8.77 10.24 -22.49
C THR A 20 9.10 9.85 -23.93
N GLY A 21 9.52 8.61 -24.18
CA GLY A 21 9.87 8.09 -25.50
C GLY A 21 9.45 6.63 -25.69
N CYS A 22 9.23 6.24 -26.95
CA CYS A 22 8.89 4.87 -27.32
C CYS A 22 10.15 4.00 -27.38
N THR A 23 10.07 2.77 -26.84
CA THR A 23 11.17 1.80 -26.88
C THR A 23 11.08 0.83 -28.07
N VAL A 24 9.97 0.88 -28.81
CA VAL A 24 9.70 0.01 -29.96
C VAL A 24 10.17 0.72 -31.23
N VAL A 25 11.04 0.06 -32.00
CA VAL A 25 11.55 0.59 -33.26
C VAL A 25 10.39 0.77 -34.25
N GLY A 26 10.24 1.97 -34.80
CA GLY A 26 9.19 2.29 -35.78
C GLY A 26 7.84 2.68 -35.15
N ALA A 27 7.74 2.75 -33.83
CA ALA A 27 6.57 3.27 -33.14
C ALA A 27 6.88 4.59 -32.42
N THR A 28 5.86 5.44 -32.29
CA THR A 28 5.95 6.73 -31.60
C THR A 28 5.23 6.73 -30.26
N ASP A 29 4.37 5.74 -29.99
CA ASP A 29 3.58 5.67 -28.77
C ASP A 29 4.45 5.27 -27.56
N PRO A 30 4.65 6.15 -26.56
CA PRO A 30 5.46 5.86 -25.36
C PRO A 30 4.81 4.81 -24.43
N LYS A 31 3.56 4.43 -24.66
CA LYS A 31 2.90 3.35 -23.92
C LYS A 31 3.33 1.97 -24.40
N LEU A 32 3.87 1.87 -25.60
CA LEU A 32 4.37 0.61 -26.15
C LEU A 32 5.79 0.34 -25.66
N VAL A 33 5.95 -0.77 -24.95
CA VAL A 33 7.24 -1.18 -24.38
C VAL A 33 7.70 -2.49 -25.01
N ALA A 34 8.93 -2.49 -25.55
CA ALA A 34 9.60 -3.69 -26.03
C ALA A 34 10.21 -4.45 -24.84
N ILE A 35 9.71 -5.66 -24.57
CA ILE A 35 10.18 -6.52 -23.48
C ILE A 35 11.04 -7.65 -24.05
N PRO A 36 12.36 -7.63 -23.83
CA PRO A 36 13.25 -8.66 -24.32
C PRO A 36 13.16 -9.94 -23.49
N LEU A 37 13.62 -11.05 -24.06
CA LEU A 37 13.90 -12.28 -23.32
C LEU A 37 15.01 -12.03 -22.28
N CYS A 38 14.75 -12.37 -21.03
CA CYS A 38 15.73 -12.33 -19.95
C CYS A 38 16.27 -13.74 -19.68
N GLU A 39 17.57 -13.84 -19.46
CA GLU A 39 18.19 -15.06 -18.94
C GLU A 39 18.41 -14.92 -17.45
N GLN A 40 17.93 -15.89 -16.68
CA GLN A 40 18.18 -15.98 -15.25
C GLN A 40 18.91 -17.29 -14.95
N ARG A 41 19.95 -17.20 -14.12
CA ARG A 41 20.67 -18.37 -13.61
C ARG A 41 20.22 -18.64 -12.18
N CYS A 42 20.22 -19.90 -11.77
CA CYS A 42 20.02 -20.21 -10.37
C CYS A 42 21.17 -19.65 -9.51
N GLU A 43 20.94 -19.46 -8.22
CA GLU A 43 21.95 -18.94 -7.29
C GLU A 43 23.21 -19.83 -7.22
N LYS A 44 23.05 -21.12 -7.49
CA LYS A 44 24.14 -22.10 -7.56
C LYS A 44 24.90 -22.09 -8.90
N GLY A 45 24.46 -21.30 -9.87
CA GLY A 45 25.06 -21.17 -11.21
C GLY A 45 24.95 -22.41 -12.12
N CYS A 46 24.32 -23.50 -11.66
CA CYS A 46 24.28 -24.78 -12.36
C CYS A 46 23.23 -24.89 -13.48
N CYS A 47 22.26 -23.98 -13.54
CA CYS A 47 21.26 -23.96 -14.61
C CYS A 47 20.88 -22.52 -14.98
N SER A 48 20.37 -22.36 -16.21
CA SER A 48 19.80 -21.10 -16.70
C SER A 48 18.46 -21.32 -17.39
N ILE A 49 17.61 -20.29 -17.32
CA ILE A 49 16.34 -20.22 -18.03
C ILE A 49 16.28 -18.90 -18.79
N LYS A 50 15.94 -18.98 -20.08
CA LYS A 50 15.70 -17.81 -20.93
C LYS A 50 14.21 -17.72 -21.22
N THR A 51 13.57 -16.68 -20.71
CA THR A 51 12.11 -16.51 -20.82
C THR A 51 11.73 -15.03 -20.85
N LEU A 52 10.50 -14.74 -21.25
CA LEU A 52 9.95 -13.40 -21.12
C LEU A 52 9.71 -13.12 -19.63
N PRO A 53 10.16 -11.96 -19.10
CA PRO A 53 9.97 -11.59 -17.69
C PRO A 53 8.53 -11.11 -17.42
N LEU A 54 7.55 -11.82 -17.96
CA LEU A 54 6.14 -11.50 -17.89
C LEU A 54 5.37 -12.65 -17.27
N ARG A 55 4.30 -12.32 -16.54
CA ARG A 55 3.34 -13.29 -16.03
C ARG A 55 1.94 -12.75 -16.26
N VAL A 56 1.04 -13.64 -16.69
CA VAL A 56 -0.39 -13.33 -16.79
C VAL A 56 -0.91 -12.93 -15.41
N CYS A 57 -1.65 -11.82 -15.36
CA CYS A 57 -2.06 -11.15 -14.13
C CYS A 57 -3.59 -11.17 -13.89
N TYR A 58 -4.32 -12.07 -14.55
CA TYR A 58 -5.78 -12.23 -14.33
C TYR A 58 -6.11 -12.90 -13.01
N ALA A 59 -5.30 -13.88 -12.59
CA ALA A 59 -5.42 -14.55 -11.30
C ALA A 59 -4.15 -14.31 -10.50
N LEU A 60 -4.31 -13.71 -9.33
CA LEU A 60 -3.21 -13.40 -8.42
C LEU A 60 -3.35 -14.19 -7.13
N THR A 61 -2.20 -14.63 -6.60
CA THR A 61 -2.17 -15.20 -5.26
C THR A 61 -2.42 -14.08 -4.24
N VAL A 62 -3.02 -14.43 -3.11
CA VAL A 62 -3.31 -13.46 -2.03
C VAL A 62 -2.05 -12.71 -1.57
N HIS A 63 -0.90 -13.40 -1.54
CA HIS A 63 0.39 -12.79 -1.20
C HIS A 63 0.83 -11.71 -2.19
N LYS A 64 0.47 -11.83 -3.48
CA LYS A 64 0.79 -10.82 -4.50
C LYS A 64 -0.12 -9.60 -4.45
N VAL A 65 -1.37 -9.78 -4.04
CA VAL A 65 -2.32 -8.65 -3.92
C VAL A 65 -2.13 -7.86 -2.62
N GLN A 66 -1.23 -8.30 -1.73
CA GLN A 66 -0.94 -7.58 -0.50
C GLN A 66 -0.41 -6.17 -0.82
N GLY A 67 -1.09 -5.15 -0.29
CA GLY A 67 -0.76 -3.74 -0.55
C GLY A 67 -1.46 -3.13 -1.76
N MET A 68 -2.24 -3.91 -2.51
CA MET A 68 -3.07 -3.39 -3.61
C MET A 68 -4.44 -2.92 -3.10
N SER A 69 -5.09 -2.08 -3.91
CA SER A 69 -6.49 -1.70 -3.77
C SER A 69 -7.27 -2.16 -4.99
N ILE A 70 -8.49 -2.64 -4.76
CA ILE A 70 -9.40 -3.12 -5.79
C ILE A 70 -10.72 -2.35 -5.66
N GLY A 71 -11.17 -1.76 -6.76
CA GLY A 71 -12.39 -0.96 -6.81
C GLY A 71 -12.35 0.06 -7.94
N PRO A 72 -13.40 0.89 -8.08
CA PRO A 72 -13.50 1.88 -9.16
C PRO A 72 -12.27 2.79 -9.21
N GLY A 73 -11.69 2.95 -10.41
CA GLY A 73 -10.51 3.77 -10.66
C GLY A 73 -9.16 3.12 -10.30
N GLU A 74 -9.15 1.90 -9.73
CA GLU A 74 -7.93 1.12 -9.53
C GLU A 74 -7.55 0.31 -10.77
N THR A 75 -6.36 -0.31 -10.76
CA THR A 75 -5.95 -1.22 -11.85
C THR A 75 -6.85 -2.46 -11.96
N PHE A 76 -7.41 -2.91 -10.82
CA PHE A 76 -8.42 -3.96 -10.78
C PHE A 76 -9.68 -3.39 -10.14
N GLU A 77 -10.80 -3.42 -10.85
CA GLU A 77 -12.03 -2.82 -10.34
C GLU A 77 -12.92 -3.80 -9.59
N LYS A 78 -12.85 -5.09 -9.93
CA LYS A 78 -13.63 -6.16 -9.32
C LYS A 78 -12.75 -7.34 -8.96
N ALA A 79 -13.12 -8.08 -7.93
CA ALA A 79 -12.40 -9.27 -7.49
C ALA A 79 -13.34 -10.46 -7.27
N VAL A 80 -12.85 -11.64 -7.65
CA VAL A 80 -13.40 -12.93 -7.24
C VAL A 80 -12.38 -13.59 -6.32
N VAL A 81 -12.77 -13.87 -5.08
CA VAL A 81 -11.91 -14.51 -4.08
C VAL A 81 -12.31 -15.96 -3.93
N HIS A 82 -11.33 -16.85 -4.10
CA HIS A 82 -11.46 -18.27 -3.78
C HIS A 82 -10.79 -18.55 -2.44
N PHE A 83 -11.48 -19.28 -1.57
CA PHE A 83 -10.93 -19.77 -0.33
C PHE A 83 -9.80 -20.76 -0.58
N ALA A 84 -8.76 -20.67 0.25
CA ALA A 84 -7.63 -21.56 0.17
C ALA A 84 -7.98 -22.94 0.74
N GLU A 85 -7.48 -23.99 0.07
CA GLU A 85 -7.65 -25.38 0.49
C GLU A 85 -6.34 -25.96 1.04
N GLY A 86 -6.46 -27.08 1.78
CA GLY A 86 -5.32 -27.83 2.31
C GLY A 86 -4.37 -26.98 3.18
N ARG A 87 -3.06 -27.10 2.92
CA ARG A 87 -2.02 -26.41 3.72
C ARG A 87 -2.12 -24.87 3.66
N MET A 88 -2.71 -24.32 2.61
CA MET A 88 -2.85 -22.88 2.44
C MET A 88 -3.96 -22.27 3.31
N ALA A 89 -4.95 -23.07 3.71
CA ALA A 89 -6.05 -22.63 4.59
C ALA A 89 -5.55 -22.19 5.98
N ASN A 90 -4.44 -22.76 6.44
CA ASN A 90 -3.88 -22.49 7.76
C ASN A 90 -2.99 -21.24 7.83
N ILE A 91 -2.81 -20.54 6.70
CA ILE A 91 -1.98 -19.32 6.68
C ILE A 91 -2.73 -18.20 7.40
N PRO A 92 -2.21 -17.70 8.53
CA PRO A 92 -2.91 -16.69 9.31
C PRO A 92 -3.04 -15.42 8.49
N GLY A 93 -4.29 -15.04 8.23
CA GLY A 93 -4.57 -13.76 7.60
C GLY A 93 -4.63 -13.72 6.10
N LEU A 94 -4.53 -14.87 5.46
CA LEU A 94 -4.67 -14.98 4.01
C LEU A 94 -6.03 -14.40 3.58
N MET A 95 -7.13 -14.96 4.07
CA MET A 95 -8.46 -14.51 3.69
C MET A 95 -8.70 -13.04 4.06
N LEU A 96 -8.32 -12.62 5.27
CA LEU A 96 -8.46 -11.21 5.68
C LEU A 96 -7.73 -10.27 4.70
N THR A 97 -6.52 -10.63 4.28
CA THR A 97 -5.76 -9.83 3.31
C THR A 97 -6.51 -9.73 1.99
N ALA A 98 -7.04 -10.84 1.47
CA ALA A 98 -7.82 -10.88 0.23
C ALA A 98 -9.07 -9.99 0.29
N PHE A 99 -9.90 -10.16 1.33
CA PHE A 99 -11.14 -9.41 1.49
C PHE A 99 -10.91 -7.92 1.74
N THR A 100 -9.82 -7.54 2.42
CA THR A 100 -9.52 -6.13 2.72
C THR A 100 -8.88 -5.36 1.56
N ARG A 101 -8.64 -6.00 0.40
CA ARG A 101 -8.15 -5.27 -0.78
C ARG A 101 -9.29 -4.53 -1.50
N VAL A 102 -10.51 -5.02 -1.38
CA VAL A 102 -11.68 -4.47 -2.08
C VAL A 102 -12.24 -3.28 -1.29
N LYS A 103 -12.49 -2.17 -1.99
CA LYS A 103 -13.01 -0.93 -1.39
C LYS A 103 -14.50 -1.06 -1.00
N ASN A 104 -15.32 -1.66 -1.86
CA ASN A 104 -16.75 -1.82 -1.63
C ASN A 104 -17.16 -3.29 -1.71
N ALA A 105 -18.18 -3.68 -0.93
CA ALA A 105 -18.70 -5.05 -0.95
C ALA A 105 -19.28 -5.45 -2.32
N GLY A 106 -19.85 -4.50 -3.08
CA GLY A 106 -20.42 -4.76 -4.41
C GLY A 106 -19.39 -5.10 -5.50
N ASP A 107 -18.10 -4.84 -5.24
CA ASP A 107 -17.00 -5.12 -6.16
C ASP A 107 -16.33 -6.48 -5.88
N LEU A 108 -16.89 -7.25 -4.95
CA LEU A 108 -16.35 -8.52 -4.47
C LEU A 108 -17.35 -9.66 -4.70
N ALA A 109 -16.85 -10.77 -5.24
CA ALA A 109 -17.56 -12.04 -5.25
C ALA A 109 -16.71 -13.15 -4.61
N ILE A 110 -17.38 -14.17 -4.09
CA ILE A 110 -16.74 -15.40 -3.61
C ILE A 110 -16.93 -16.46 -4.70
N GLY A 111 -15.83 -17.00 -5.22
CA GLY A 111 -15.84 -18.01 -6.28
C GLY A 111 -15.78 -19.46 -5.78
N THR A 112 -15.69 -19.66 -4.48
CA THR A 112 -15.75 -21.00 -3.86
C THR A 112 -17.18 -21.52 -3.86
N ASP A 113 -17.35 -22.82 -4.14
CA ASP A 113 -18.65 -23.50 -4.15
C ASP A 113 -19.40 -23.28 -2.82
N SER A 114 -20.69 -22.94 -2.89
CA SER A 114 -21.52 -22.68 -1.71
C SER A 114 -21.66 -23.90 -0.80
N ASN A 115 -21.62 -25.11 -1.35
CA ASN A 115 -21.73 -26.36 -0.58
C ASN A 115 -20.45 -26.66 0.22
N SER A 116 -19.32 -26.08 -0.17
CA SER A 116 -18.04 -26.26 0.53
C SER A 116 -17.73 -25.13 1.52
N LEU A 117 -18.56 -24.09 1.59
CA LEU A 117 -18.31 -22.91 2.40
C LEU A 117 -19.37 -22.71 3.49
N ALA A 118 -19.01 -23.01 4.74
CA ALA A 118 -19.84 -22.68 5.89
C ALA A 118 -19.82 -21.17 6.19
N VAL A 119 -20.99 -20.60 6.55
CA VAL A 119 -21.12 -19.19 6.97
C VAL A 119 -20.16 -18.86 8.11
N GLU A 120 -19.96 -19.80 9.03
CA GLU A 120 -19.00 -19.66 10.13
C GLU A 120 -17.56 -19.41 9.67
N THR A 121 -17.15 -19.99 8.54
CA THR A 121 -15.80 -19.81 8.00
C THR A 121 -15.59 -18.37 7.53
N ILE A 122 -16.64 -17.74 7.01
CA ILE A 122 -16.63 -16.34 6.59
C ILE A 122 -16.62 -15.42 7.81
N THR A 123 -17.47 -15.68 8.81
CA THR A 123 -17.56 -14.83 10.01
C THR A 123 -16.34 -14.94 10.92
N LYS A 124 -15.58 -16.04 10.86
CA LYS A 124 -14.31 -16.23 11.59
C LYS A 124 -13.11 -15.51 10.96
N ILE A 125 -13.26 -14.89 9.79
CA ILE A 125 -12.16 -14.17 9.15
C ILE A 125 -11.73 -12.99 10.04
N GLY A 126 -10.45 -12.97 10.43
CA GLY A 126 -9.87 -11.91 11.24
C GLY A 126 -10.15 -12.00 12.75
N THR A 127 -10.88 -13.03 13.22
CA THR A 127 -11.21 -13.19 14.66
C THR A 127 -10.31 -14.18 15.39
N THR A 128 -9.25 -14.68 14.75
CA THR A 128 -8.37 -15.68 15.37
C THR A 128 -7.53 -15.10 16.51
N LYS A 129 -7.07 -15.94 17.43
CA LYS A 129 -6.24 -15.52 18.57
C LYS A 129 -4.97 -14.76 18.15
N ALA A 130 -4.36 -15.13 17.02
CA ALA A 130 -3.19 -14.43 16.48
C ALA A 130 -3.53 -12.98 16.07
N TYR A 131 -4.76 -12.77 15.56
CA TYR A 131 -5.25 -11.45 15.21
C TYR A 131 -5.57 -10.60 16.44
N GLN A 132 -6.20 -11.20 17.45
CA GLN A 132 -6.46 -10.50 18.70
C GLN A 132 -5.16 -9.97 19.31
N LYS A 133 -4.12 -10.82 19.42
CA LYS A 133 -2.78 -10.39 19.88
C LYS A 133 -2.21 -9.23 19.06
N LYS A 134 -2.39 -9.25 17.74
CA LYS A 134 -1.92 -8.16 16.86
C LYS A 134 -2.72 -6.87 17.06
N LYS A 135 -4.02 -6.97 17.33
CA LYS A 135 -4.89 -5.83 17.65
C LYS A 135 -4.49 -5.23 18.99
N ASP A 136 -4.36 -6.05 20.04
CA ASP A 136 -3.93 -5.62 21.38
C ASP A 136 -2.57 -4.90 21.33
N TYR A 137 -1.62 -5.46 20.56
CA TYR A 137 -0.32 -4.83 20.37
C TYR A 137 -0.40 -3.48 19.65
N ARG A 138 -1.28 -3.34 18.64
CA ARG A 138 -1.51 -2.05 17.97
C ARG A 138 -2.13 -1.02 18.89
N GLU A 139 -3.05 -1.43 19.76
CA GLU A 139 -3.65 -0.54 20.77
C GLU A 139 -2.57 -0.04 21.74
N GLN A 140 -1.70 -0.94 22.21
CA GLN A 140 -0.55 -0.56 23.05
C GLN A 140 0.37 0.44 22.35
N LEU A 141 0.71 0.23 21.07
CA LEU A 141 1.49 1.18 20.28
C LEU A 141 0.80 2.53 20.13
N GLY A 142 -0.53 2.55 19.98
CA GLY A 142 -1.32 3.78 19.93
C GLY A 142 -1.21 4.59 21.22
N VAL A 143 -1.34 3.92 22.38
CA VAL A 143 -1.17 4.55 23.70
C VAL A 143 0.25 5.10 23.87
N GLN A 144 1.27 4.31 23.53
CA GLN A 144 2.67 4.74 23.61
C GLN A 144 2.94 5.96 22.70
N SER A 145 2.38 5.95 21.48
CA SER A 145 2.49 7.07 20.54
C SER A 145 1.85 8.33 21.12
N GLN A 146 0.65 8.24 21.70
CA GLN A 146 -0.02 9.39 22.31
C GLN A 146 0.80 9.98 23.47
N GLN A 147 1.33 9.13 24.36
CA GLN A 147 2.17 9.57 25.46
C GLN A 147 3.46 10.25 24.96
N SER A 148 4.11 9.69 23.95
CA SER A 148 5.31 10.27 23.35
C SER A 148 5.04 11.63 22.69
N MET A 149 3.93 11.75 21.96
CA MET A 149 3.49 13.01 21.37
C MET A 149 3.19 14.05 22.45
N GLN A 150 2.46 13.67 23.51
CA GLN A 150 2.12 14.58 24.60
C GLN A 150 3.36 15.12 25.30
N ARG A 151 4.33 14.26 25.63
CA ARG A 151 5.62 14.71 26.22
C ARG A 151 6.34 15.72 25.32
N THR A 152 6.28 15.52 24.01
CA THR A 152 6.89 16.45 23.05
C THR A 152 6.17 17.79 23.06
N VAL A 153 4.83 17.77 23.05
CA VAL A 153 3.99 18.98 23.16
C VAL A 153 4.26 19.73 24.47
N ASP A 154 4.35 19.03 25.59
CA ASP A 154 4.57 19.63 26.91
C ASP A 154 5.95 20.31 26.97
N ARG A 155 7.00 19.66 26.45
CA ARG A 155 8.35 20.23 26.38
C ARG A 155 8.42 21.48 25.51
N ILE A 156 7.77 21.46 24.34
CA ILE A 156 7.69 22.63 23.46
C ILE A 156 6.97 23.78 24.18
N THR A 157 5.84 23.47 24.83
CA THR A 157 5.03 24.47 25.55
C THR A 157 5.81 25.08 26.72
N ALA A 158 6.58 24.28 27.47
CA ALA A 158 7.41 24.77 28.56
C ALA A 158 8.51 25.74 28.06
N LEU A 159 9.21 25.37 26.98
CA LEU A 159 10.24 26.23 26.37
C LEU A 159 9.66 27.54 25.82
N ASP A 160 8.44 27.52 25.28
CA ASP A 160 7.75 28.74 24.83
C ASP A 160 7.38 29.67 25.98
N ASN A 161 6.94 29.11 27.11
CA ASN A 161 6.61 29.87 28.32
C ASN A 161 7.86 30.50 28.96
N GLU A 162 8.99 29.79 28.93
CA GLU A 162 10.28 30.31 29.40
C GLU A 162 10.80 31.45 28.50
N ASN A 163 10.63 31.33 27.18
CA ASN A 163 11.03 32.37 26.22
C ASN A 163 10.14 33.62 26.23
N THR A 164 8.88 33.52 26.67
CA THR A 164 7.97 34.67 26.81
C THR A 164 8.21 35.47 28.09
N ALA A 165 8.94 34.92 29.06
CA ALA A 165 9.35 35.62 30.29
C ALA A 165 10.64 36.45 30.13
N LEU A 166 11.37 36.31 29.01
CA LEU A 166 12.52 37.16 28.70
C LEU A 166 12.07 38.44 27.99
N PRO A 167 12.61 39.63 28.35
CA PRO A 167 12.25 40.88 27.68
C PRO A 167 12.53 40.75 26.18
N THR A 168 11.63 41.30 25.36
CA THR A 168 11.57 41.18 23.89
C THR A 168 12.77 41.77 23.13
N GLU A 169 13.82 42.21 23.83
CA GLU A 169 14.99 42.88 23.25
C GLU A 169 16.04 41.94 22.66
N CYS A 170 15.98 40.62 22.90
CA CYS A 170 17.04 39.68 22.49
C CYS A 170 16.70 38.70 21.36
N LEU A 171 15.53 38.77 20.72
CA LEU A 171 15.16 37.80 19.67
C LEU A 171 15.72 38.20 18.29
N ARG A 172 16.67 37.40 17.78
CA ARG A 172 17.18 37.54 16.40
C ARG A 172 16.04 37.37 15.37
N PRO A 173 16.04 38.12 14.26
CA PRO A 173 14.90 38.24 13.33
C PRO A 173 14.35 36.92 12.76
N HIS A 174 15.22 35.92 12.57
CA HIS A 174 14.85 34.62 11.98
C HIS A 174 13.81 33.84 12.82
N TRP A 175 13.81 33.98 14.14
CA TRP A 175 12.92 33.21 15.03
C TRP A 175 11.48 33.76 15.10
N ARG A 176 11.23 34.96 14.53
CA ARG A 176 9.87 35.50 14.40
C ARG A 176 9.00 34.71 13.41
N SER A 177 9.59 33.99 12.47
CA SER A 177 8.85 33.19 11.49
C SER A 177 8.24 31.91 12.10
N LEU A 178 8.92 31.32 13.09
CA LEU A 178 8.45 30.10 13.77
C LEU A 178 7.25 30.37 14.69
N THR A 179 7.24 31.50 15.39
CA THR A 179 6.12 31.92 16.26
C THR A 179 4.86 32.24 15.45
N TYR A 180 5.00 32.78 14.24
CA TYR A 180 3.90 32.92 13.28
C TYR A 180 3.36 31.58 12.80
N PHE A 181 4.23 30.60 12.51
CA PHE A 181 3.83 29.26 12.08
C PHE A 181 3.04 28.50 13.16
N ILE A 182 3.40 28.68 14.44
CA ILE A 182 2.71 28.06 15.57
C ILE A 182 1.38 28.78 15.89
N SER A 183 1.31 30.12 15.76
CA SER A 183 0.03 30.84 15.84
C SER A 183 -0.94 30.42 14.73
N TYR A 184 -0.43 30.15 13.52
CA TYR A 184 -1.23 29.57 12.44
C TYR A 184 -1.77 28.18 12.82
N LEU A 185 -0.95 27.30 13.39
CA LEU A 185 -1.40 25.99 13.87
C LEU A 185 -2.44 26.07 15.00
N ARG A 186 -2.29 27.02 15.94
CA ARG A 186 -3.30 27.28 17.00
C ARG A 186 -4.62 27.80 16.41
N ARG A 187 -4.58 28.67 15.38
CA ARG A 187 -5.78 29.17 14.68
C ARG A 187 -6.48 28.07 13.87
N VAL A 188 -5.72 27.18 13.22
CA VAL A 188 -6.28 26.02 12.51
C VAL A 188 -6.95 25.05 13.50
N ARG A 189 -6.36 24.82 14.67
CA ARG A 189 -6.95 23.96 15.71
C ARG A 189 -8.28 24.50 16.28
N GLY A 190 -8.47 25.82 16.31
CA GLY A 190 -9.74 26.46 16.69
C GLY A 190 -10.87 26.26 15.66
N SER A 191 -10.54 26.04 14.39
CA SER A 191 -11.54 25.89 13.32
C SER A 191 -12.09 24.45 13.18
N TRP A 192 -11.43 23.44 13.77
CA TRP A 192 -11.89 22.05 13.75
C TRP A 192 -12.83 21.69 14.91
N GLY A 193 -12.98 22.57 15.90
CA GLY A 193 -13.94 22.42 17.01
C GLY A 193 -15.39 22.80 16.64
N MET A 194 -15.66 23.22 15.40
CA MET A 194 -16.95 23.78 14.97
C MET A 194 -17.66 22.96 13.87
N ILE A 195 -17.24 21.73 13.60
CA ILE A 195 -17.87 20.83 12.59
C ILE A 195 -18.36 19.50 13.23
N MET A 196 -18.45 19.42 14.56
CA MET A 196 -19.13 18.33 15.27
C MET A 196 -20.08 18.93 16.31
N GLY A 197 -21.09 19.64 15.81
CA GLY A 197 -22.32 20.01 16.51
C GLY A 197 -23.49 19.59 15.65
#